data_AF-A0A2T2TIF8-F1
#
_entry.id   AF-A0A2T2TIF8-F1
#
_cell.length_a   1.000
_cell.length_b   1.000
_cell.length_c   1.000
_cell.angle_alpha   90.00
_cell.angle_beta   90.00
_cell.angle_gamma   90.00
#
_symmetry.space_group_name_H-M   'P 1'
#
loop_
_entity.id
_entity.type
_entity.pdbx_description
1 polymer ?
#
loop_
_entity_poly.entity_id
_entity_poly.type
_entity_poly.pdbx_seq_one_letter_code
_entity_poly.pdbx_strand_id
1 'polypeptide(L)' 'MKFIVEYFGLIIFAFVLFVGGLVALPEIGAPETSFGEMGGLVLAFIVIAGGFSWFYNAELPSGSRTRSRTQPGPDSPPK' A
#
# COMPACT_ATOMS: atom_id res chain seq x y z
N MET A 1 -14.97 -9.54 -2.18
CA MET A 1 -14.28 -8.94 -1.01
C MET A 1 -12.78 -9.20 -1.00
N LYS A 2 -12.29 -10.44 -1.22
CA LYS A 2 -10.85 -10.74 -1.17
C LYS A 2 -9.99 -9.92 -2.16
N PHE A 3 -10.43 -9.82 -3.42
CA PHE A 3 -9.80 -8.96 -4.43
C PHE A 3 -9.73 -7.48 -4.04
N ILE A 4 -10.81 -6.93 -3.46
CA ILE A 4 -10.84 -5.52 -3.06
C ILE A 4 -9.79 -5.25 -2.00
N VAL A 5 -9.64 -6.15 -1.00
CA VAL A 5 -8.63 -6.01 0.06
C VAL A 5 -7.20 -6.18 -0.47
N GLU A 6 -7.00 -7.10 -1.43
CA GLU A 6 -5.70 -7.34 -2.07
C GLU A 6 -5.24 -6.11 -2.88
N TYR A 7 -6.13 -5.48 -3.64
CA TYR A 7 -5.81 -4.32 -4.49
C TYR A 7 -6.09 -2.96 -3.84
N PHE A 8 -6.59 -2.91 -2.59
CA PHE A 8 -6.95 -1.67 -1.90
C PHE A 8 -5.76 -0.71 -1.81
N GLY A 9 -4.60 -1.20 -1.39
CA GLY A 9 -3.38 -0.39 -1.34
C GLY A 9 -2.95 0.14 -2.72
N LEU A 10 -3.22 -0.60 -3.80
CA LEU A 10 -2.91 -0.17 -5.17
C LEU A 10 -3.82 1.00 -5.61
N ILE A 11 -5.09 0.96 -5.20
CA ILE A 11 -6.03 2.09 -5.38
C ILE A 11 -5.57 3.32 -4.60
N ILE A 12 -5.15 3.14 -3.34
CA ILE A 12 -4.63 4.23 -2.51
C ILE A 12 -3.32 4.79 -3.10
N PHE A 13 -2.42 3.93 -3.57
CA PHE A 13 -1.19 4.35 -4.21
C PHE A 13 -1.45 5.19 -5.47
N ALA A 14 -2.34 4.72 -6.36
CA ALA A 14 -2.73 5.48 -7.54
C ALA A 14 -3.37 6.84 -7.18
N PHE A 15 -4.20 6.87 -6.13
CA PHE A 15 -4.79 8.12 -5.63
C PHE A 15 -3.72 9.08 -5.11
N VAL A 16 -2.75 8.60 -4.33
CA VAL A 16 -1.65 9.43 -3.81
C VAL A 16 -0.76 9.95 -4.94
N LEU A 17 -0.45 9.13 -5.95
CA LEU A 17 0.27 9.59 -7.13
C LEU A 17 -0.49 10.65 -7.91
N PHE A 18 -1.81 10.47 -8.05
CA PHE A 18 -2.67 11.42 -8.74
C PHE A 18 -2.75 12.76 -7.99
N VAL A 19 -3.05 12.74 -6.70
CA VAL A 19 -3.12 13.95 -5.86
C VAL A 19 -1.76 14.60 -5.72
N GLY A 20 -0.69 13.83 -5.47
CA GLY A 20 0.68 14.34 -5.40
C GLY A 20 1.12 14.97 -6.71
N GLY A 21 0.80 14.35 -7.85
CA GLY A 21 1.05 14.91 -9.18
C GLY A 21 0.27 16.19 -9.44
N LEU A 22 -1.01 16.25 -9.06
CA LEU A 22 -1.83 17.47 -9.18
C LEU A 22 -1.34 18.61 -8.29
N VAL A 23 -0.84 18.30 -7.09
CA VAL A 23 -0.27 19.29 -6.16
C VAL A 23 1.10 19.77 -6.65
N ALA A 24 1.89 18.91 -7.28
CA ALA A 24 3.20 19.27 -7.84
C ALA A 24 3.11 19.99 -9.19
N LEU A 25 2.04 19.79 -9.98
CA LEU A 25 1.87 20.39 -11.31
C LEU A 25 2.02 21.94 -11.37
N PRO A 26 1.50 22.72 -10.40
CA PRO A 26 1.69 24.16 -10.32
C PRO A 26 3.15 24.57 -10.05
N GLU A 27 3.93 23.73 -9.37
CA GLU A 27 5.30 24.03 -8.95
C GLU A 27 6.34 23.80 -10.06
N ILE A 28 6.00 23.02 -11.09
CA ILE A 28 6.91 22.73 -12.22
C ILE A 28 6.97 23.91 -13.23
N GLY A 29 5.99 24.81 -13.20
CA GLY A 29 5.93 26.00 -14.08
C GLY A 29 6.45 27.30 -13.47
N ALA A 30 6.85 27.29 -12.19
CA ALA A 30 7.33 28.47 -11.49
C ALA A 30 8.86 28.61 -11.65
N PRO A 31 9.41 29.80 -12.00
CA PRO A 31 10.84 29.99 -12.24
C PRO A 31 11.73 29.88 -10.98
N GLU A 32 11.11 29.79 -9.79
CA GLU A 32 11.76 30.00 -8.49
C GLU A 32 11.83 28.72 -7.64
N THR A 33 11.41 27.56 -8.18
CA THR A 33 11.35 26.30 -7.41
C THR A 33 12.76 25.91 -6.96
N SER A 34 13.04 26.15 -5.68
CA SER A 34 14.36 25.95 -5.09
C SER A 34 14.76 24.48 -5.23
N PHE A 35 16.04 24.22 -5.54
CA PHE A 35 16.58 22.86 -5.62
C PHE A 35 16.29 22.02 -4.36
N GLY A 36 16.11 22.67 -3.20
CA GLY A 36 15.71 22.02 -1.95
C GLY A 36 14.25 21.52 -1.93
N GLU A 37 13.31 22.29 -2.49
CA GLU A 37 11.88 21.90 -2.56
C GLU A 37 11.67 20.76 -3.56
N MET A 38 12.35 20.84 -4.71
CA MET A 38 12.32 19.77 -5.71
C MET A 38 12.95 18.47 -5.16
N GLY A 39 14.00 18.58 -4.35
CA GLY A 39 14.61 17.44 -3.65
C GLY A 39 13.68 16.79 -2.63
N GLY A 40 12.93 17.60 -1.87
CA GLY A 40 11.92 17.11 -0.92
C GLY A 40 10.79 16.35 -1.60
N LEU A 41 10.27 16.87 -2.72
CA LEU A 41 9.24 16.22 -3.54
C LEU A 41 9.70 14.87 -4.10
N VAL A 42 10.91 14.82 -4.66
CA VAL A 42 11.49 13.58 -5.20
C VAL A 42 11.68 12.54 -4.10
N LEU A 43 12.19 12.96 -2.93
CA LEU A 43 12.38 12.04 -1.80
C LEU A 43 11.04 11.52 -1.26
N ALA A 44 10.02 12.39 -1.16
CA ALA A 44 8.68 11.99 -0.76
C ALA A 44 8.09 10.95 -1.73
N PHE A 45 8.25 11.16 -3.04
CA PHE A 45 7.84 10.20 -4.06
C PHE A 45 8.54 8.84 -3.89
N ILE A 46 9.87 8.84 -3.70
CA ILE A 46 10.66 7.61 -3.51
C ILE A 46 10.21 6.85 -2.25
N VAL A 47 9.96 7.54 -1.14
CA VAL A 47 9.51 6.91 0.12
C VAL A 47 8.13 6.28 -0.05
N ILE A 48 7.18 6.98 -0.69
CA ILE A 48 5.84 6.47 -0.94
C ILE A 48 5.89 5.27 -1.88
N ALA A 49 6.56 5.40 -3.03
CA ALA A 49 6.68 4.33 -4.02
C ALA A 49 7.43 3.11 -3.47
N GLY A 50 8.50 3.33 -2.71
CA GLY A 50 9.28 2.28 -2.06
C GLY A 50 8.48 1.55 -0.98
N GLY A 51 7.74 2.29 -0.13
CA GLY A 51 6.89 1.70 0.91
C GLY A 51 5.78 0.83 0.34
N PHE A 52 5.09 1.29 -0.71
CA PHE A 52 4.06 0.50 -1.38
C PHE A 52 4.65 -0.69 -2.15
N SER A 53 5.76 -0.50 -2.87
CA SER A 53 6.43 -1.59 -3.59
C SER A 53 6.90 -2.67 -2.62
N TRP A 54 7.41 -2.30 -1.45
CA TRP A 54 7.78 -3.25 -0.41
C TRP A 54 6.55 -3.92 0.23
N PHE A 55 5.50 -3.19 0.57
CA PHE A 55 4.26 -3.77 1.11
C PHE A 55 3.65 -4.84 0.20
N TYR A 56 3.74 -4.64 -1.12
CA TYR A 56 3.20 -5.55 -2.13
C TYR A 56 4.14 -6.68 -2.55
N ASN A 57 5.46 -6.48 -2.44
CA ASN A 57 6.47 -7.43 -2.92
C ASN A 57 7.20 -8.16 -1.78
N ALA A 58 7.06 -7.68 -0.54
CA ALA A 58 7.47 -8.45 0.61
C ALA A 58 6.60 -9.71 0.65
N GLU A 59 7.26 -10.86 0.49
CA GLU A 59 6.71 -12.15 0.92
C GLU A 59 6.57 -12.10 2.44
N LEU A 60 5.49 -11.44 2.88
CA LEU A 60 5.00 -11.53 4.24
C LEU A 60 4.83 -13.04 4.48
N PRO A 61 5.50 -13.62 5.50
CA PRO A 61 5.11 -14.92 5.99
C PRO A 61 3.61 -14.84 6.16
N SER A 62 2.89 -15.66 5.41
CA SER A 62 1.44 -15.64 5.31
C SER A 62 0.83 -16.15 6.62
N GLY A 63 1.13 -15.48 7.71
CA GLY A 63 0.52 -15.68 9.00
C GLY A 63 -0.90 -15.15 8.93
N SER A 64 -1.87 -16.06 9.06
CA SER A 64 -3.25 -15.77 9.45
C SER A 64 -4.23 -15.26 8.37
N ARG A 65 -4.37 -16.01 7.27
CA ARG A 65 -5.75 -16.48 7.00
C ARG A 65 -6.03 -17.55 8.04
N THR A 66 -6.31 -17.12 9.27
CA THR A 66 -7.06 -17.92 10.23
C THR A 66 -8.38 -18.20 9.54
N ARG A 67 -8.43 -19.32 8.81
CA ARG A 67 -9.66 -20.07 8.68
C ARG A 67 -9.92 -20.54 10.11
N SER A 68 -10.55 -19.69 10.91
CA SER A 68 -11.46 -20.14 11.95
C SER A 68 -12.60 -20.84 11.22
N ARG A 69 -12.30 -21.99 10.63
CA ARG A 69 -13.25 -22.98 10.19
C ARG A 69 -13.24 -24.00 11.29
N THR A 70 -14.03 -23.71 12.31
CA THR A 70 -14.77 -24.66 13.14
C THR A 70 -14.25 -26.09 12.99
N GLN A 71 -13.40 -26.54 13.90
CA GLN A 71 -13.19 -27.96 14.12
C GLN A 71 -14.25 -28.39 15.14
N PRO A 72 -15.30 -29.14 14.75
CA PRO A 72 -16.16 -29.80 15.72
C PRO A 72 -15.27 -30.83 16.44
N GLY A 73 -15.24 -30.77 17.77
CA GLY A 73 -14.44 -31.67 18.59
C GLY A 73 -14.83 -33.13 18.36
N PRO A 74 -13.88 -34.07 18.40
CA PRO A 74 -14.18 -35.50 18.35
C PRO A 74 -14.60 -36.00 19.74
N ASP A 75 -15.65 -35.40 20.31
CA ASP A 75 -16.39 -35.99 21.43
C ASP A 75 -17.54 -36.83 20.84
N SER A 76 -17.18 -37.92 20.15
CA SER A 76 -18.12 -38.97 19.76
C SER A 76 -17.83 -40.21 20.62
N PRO A 77 -18.76 -40.66 21.47
CA PRO A 77 -18.53 -41.77 22.39
C PRO A 77 -18.48 -43.11 21.63
N PRO A 78 -17.73 -44.10 22.15
CA PRO A 78 -17.67 -45.42 21.54
C PRO A 78 -19.00 -46.16 21.74
N LYS A 79 -19.50 -46.80 20.68
CA LYS A 79 -20.57 -47.79 20.75
C LYS A 79 -20.25 -48.99 19.87
#